data_AF-A0AAV5TIS0-F1
#
_entry.id   AF-A0AAV5TIS0-F1
#
_cell.length_a   1.000
_cell.length_b   1.000
_cell.length_c   1.000
_cell.angle_alpha   90.00
_cell.angle_beta   90.00
_cell.angle_gamma   90.00
#
_symmetry.space_group_name_H-M   'P 1'
#
loop_
_entity.id
_entity.type
_entity.pdbx_description
1 polymer ?
#
loop_
_entity_poly.entity_id
_entity_poly.type
_entity_poly.pdbx_seq_one_letter_code
_entity_poly.pdbx_strand_id
1 'polypeptide(L)'
;SLYLHYECVDMAHHLLHDGHCTGDQIKYLKKRLYEDLVKIRPNAVSLVDSFDIPDRQLNSVLGRRDGNVYEALFEWAKNSELNYTDVLPAFRHIKQMVEENRAKI
;
A
#
# COMPACT_ATOMS: atom_id res chain seq x y z
N SER A 1 10.56 15.07 -16.20
CA SER A 1 11.29 15.70 -15.07
C SER A 1 11.28 14.79 -13.86
N LEU A 2 10.12 14.51 -13.23
CA LEU A 2 10.01 13.68 -12.01
C LEU A 2 10.76 12.35 -12.07
N TYR A 3 10.50 11.54 -13.11
CA TYR A 3 11.16 10.24 -13.31
C TYR A 3 12.68 10.35 -13.31
N LEU A 4 13.24 11.24 -14.14
CA LEU A 4 14.70 11.45 -14.22
C LEU A 4 15.30 11.87 -12.88
N HIS A 5 14.66 12.81 -12.16
CA HIS A 5 15.13 13.24 -10.85
C HIS A 5 15.11 12.11 -9.82
N TYR A 6 14.11 11.23 -9.86
CA TYR A 6 14.03 10.05 -9.01
C TYR A 6 15.17 9.06 -9.32
N GLU A 7 15.32 8.68 -10.58
CA GLU A 7 16.35 7.72 -11.03
C GLU A 7 17.78 8.21 -10.73
N CYS A 8 18.07 9.50 -10.97
CA CYS A 8 19.38 10.06 -10.65
C CYS A 8 19.67 10.09 -9.14
N VAL A 9 18.64 10.23 -8.29
CA VAL A 9 18.80 10.17 -6.84
C VAL A 9 18.98 8.71 -6.38
N ASP A 10 18.30 7.75 -7.00
CA ASP A 10 18.44 6.32 -6.72
C ASP A 10 19.84 5.80 -7.10
N MET A 11 20.33 6.18 -8.28
CA MET A 11 21.67 5.86 -8.78
C MET A 11 22.79 6.78 -8.24
N ALA A 12 22.51 7.61 -7.22
CA ALA A 12 23.46 8.62 -6.74
C ALA A 12 24.83 8.04 -6.38
N HIS A 13 24.89 6.80 -5.89
CA HIS A 13 26.14 6.14 -5.58
C HIS A 13 27.08 6.02 -6.79
N HIS A 14 26.57 5.54 -7.92
CA HIS A 14 27.34 5.38 -9.16
C HIS A 14 27.76 6.73 -9.73
N LEU A 15 26.84 7.70 -9.75
CA LEU A 15 27.11 9.04 -10.28
C LEU A 15 28.18 9.79 -9.49
N LEU A 16 28.24 9.58 -8.18
CA LEU A 16 29.28 10.12 -7.31
C LEU A 16 30.61 9.38 -7.47
N HIS A 17 30.57 8.05 -7.57
CA HIS A 17 31.77 7.21 -7.72
C HIS A 17 32.52 7.52 -9.03
N ASP A 18 31.80 7.66 -10.13
CA ASP A 18 32.38 7.88 -11.46
C ASP A 18 32.70 9.36 -11.73
N GLY A 19 32.42 10.25 -10.77
CA GLY A 19 32.69 11.69 -10.89
C GLY A 19 31.75 12.44 -11.83
N HIS A 20 30.66 11.80 -12.28
CA HIS A 20 29.65 12.41 -13.15
C HIS A 20 28.77 13.43 -12.42
N CYS A 21 28.62 13.32 -11.10
CA CYS A 21 27.90 14.28 -10.26
C CYS A 21 28.69 14.59 -8.99
N THR A 22 28.45 15.76 -8.42
CA THR A 22 28.92 16.15 -7.09
C THR A 22 27.83 15.92 -6.04
N GLY A 23 28.23 15.85 -4.76
CA GLY A 23 27.28 15.74 -3.66
C GLY A 23 26.24 16.86 -3.63
N ASP A 24 26.61 18.08 -4.03
CA ASP A 24 25.68 19.21 -4.07
C ASP A 24 24.72 19.14 -5.25
N GLN A 25 25.16 18.61 -6.40
CA GLN A 25 24.26 18.31 -7.53
C GLN A 25 23.23 17.25 -7.15
N ILE A 26 23.63 16.19 -6.44
CA ILE A 26 22.70 15.18 -5.92
C ILE A 26 21.69 15.79 -4.93
N LYS A 27 22.15 16.65 -4.00
CA LYS A 27 21.24 17.37 -3.07
C LYS A 27 20.24 18.25 -3.84
N TYR A 28 20.69 18.94 -4.88
CA TYR A 28 19.84 19.75 -5.73
C TYR A 28 18.78 18.90 -6.46
N LEU A 29 19.18 17.76 -7.03
CA LEU A 29 18.25 16.82 -7.67
C LEU A 29 17.19 16.29 -6.69
N LYS A 30 17.59 15.96 -5.46
CA LYS A 30 16.66 15.57 -4.40
C LYS A 30 15.66 16.67 -4.04
N LYS A 31 16.08 17.93 -4.01
CA LYS A 31 15.17 19.07 -3.85
C LYS A 31 14.18 19.16 -5.01
N ARG A 32 14.65 19.03 -6.25
CA ARG A 32 13.80 19.06 -7.46
C ARG A 32 12.80 17.90 -7.49
N LEU A 33 13.20 16.71 -7.04
CA LEU A 33 12.31 15.57 -6.85
C LEU A 33 11.12 15.94 -5.95
N TYR A 34 11.36 16.55 -4.79
CA TYR A 34 10.26 16.97 -3.90
C TYR A 34 9.37 18.05 -4.51
N GLU A 35 9.94 19.02 -5.23
CA GLU A 35 9.15 20.02 -5.95
C GLU A 35 8.28 19.38 -7.04
N ASP A 36 8.80 18.40 -7.77
CA ASP A 36 8.05 17.69 -8.81
C ASP A 36 6.95 16.79 -8.22
N LEU A 37 7.16 16.20 -7.04
CA LEU A 37 6.11 15.47 -6.30
C LEU A 37 4.94 16.39 -5.92
N VAL A 38 5.22 17.62 -5.50
CA VAL A 38 4.17 18.62 -5.22
C VAL A 38 3.43 18.99 -6.50
N LYS A 39 4.13 19.16 -7.64
CA LYS A 39 3.50 19.50 -8.92
C LYS A 39 2.60 18.38 -9.46
N ILE A 40 2.96 17.12 -9.27
CA ILE A 40 2.17 16.00 -9.81
C ILE A 40 0.98 15.64 -8.92
N ARG A 41 1.04 15.92 -7.61
CA ARG A 41 0.00 15.56 -6.63
C ARG A 41 -1.43 15.92 -7.07
N PRO A 42 -1.74 17.14 -7.59
CA PRO A 42 -3.11 17.47 -8.01
C PRO A 42 -3.65 16.58 -9.13
N ASN A 43 -2.76 16.02 -9.96
CA ASN A 43 -3.12 15.18 -11.10
C ASN A 43 -2.90 13.68 -10.84
N ALA A 44 -2.37 13.30 -9.67
CA ALA A 44 -1.93 11.92 -9.42
C ALA A 44 -3.08 10.92 -9.56
N VAL A 45 -4.27 11.25 -9.04
CA VAL A 45 -5.47 10.40 -9.17
C VAL A 45 -5.90 10.31 -10.64
N SER A 46 -6.05 11.44 -11.33
CA SER A 46 -6.45 11.47 -12.75
C SER A 46 -5.47 10.75 -13.69
N LEU A 47 -4.17 10.78 -13.38
CA LEU A 47 -3.16 10.04 -14.13
C LEU A 47 -3.35 8.53 -13.97
N VAL A 48 -3.67 8.04 -12.76
CA VAL A 48 -3.99 6.63 -12.53
C VAL A 48 -5.34 6.26 -13.16
N ASP A 49 -6.33 7.13 -13.05
CA ASP A 49 -7.65 6.94 -13.67
C ASP A 49 -7.59 6.86 -15.19
N SER A 50 -6.59 7.51 -15.82
CA SER A 50 -6.41 7.48 -17.28
C SER A 50 -6.11 6.10 -17.87
N PHE A 51 -5.71 5.13 -17.03
CA PHE A 51 -5.59 3.72 -17.44
C PHE A 51 -6.95 3.01 -17.58
N ASP A 52 -8.03 3.64 -17.14
CA ASP A 52 -9.42 3.16 -17.21
C ASP A 52 -9.60 1.70 -16.79
N ILE A 53 -8.98 1.31 -15.68
CA ILE A 53 -9.09 -0.05 -15.13
C ILE A 53 -10.43 -0.15 -14.37
N PRO A 54 -11.35 -1.05 -14.77
CA PRO A 54 -12.61 -1.25 -14.07
C PRO A 54 -12.43 -2.01 -12.75
N ASP A 55 -13.29 -1.75 -11.76
CA ASP A 55 -13.23 -2.39 -10.43
C ASP A 55 -13.21 -3.92 -10.50
N ARG A 56 -13.91 -4.54 -11.46
CA ARG A 56 -13.89 -5.99 -11.68
C ARG A 56 -12.50 -6.51 -12.05
N GLN A 57 -11.71 -5.73 -12.78
CA GLN A 57 -10.35 -6.07 -13.16
C GLN A 57 -9.36 -5.70 -12.05
N LEU A 58 -9.54 -4.54 -11.41
CA LEU A 58 -8.68 -4.09 -10.32
C LEU A 58 -8.78 -4.98 -9.08
N ASN A 59 -9.97 -5.51 -8.80
CA ASN A 59 -10.27 -6.45 -7.71
C ASN A 59 -9.69 -6.01 -6.34
N SER A 60 -9.82 -4.71 -6.02
CA SER A 60 -9.30 -4.12 -4.79
C SER A 60 -10.38 -3.32 -4.09
N VAL A 61 -10.69 -3.70 -2.85
CA VAL A 61 -11.66 -2.97 -2.01
C VAL A 61 -11.12 -1.59 -1.60
N LEU A 62 -9.79 -1.46 -1.42
CA LEU A 62 -9.15 -0.18 -1.13
C LEU A 62 -9.04 0.73 -2.36
N GLY A 63 -9.00 0.14 -3.56
CA GLY A 63 -8.84 0.85 -4.83
C GLY A 63 -10.16 1.16 -5.54
N ARG A 64 -11.30 1.11 -4.85
CA ARG A 64 -12.62 1.32 -5.47
C ARG A 64 -12.72 2.68 -6.15
N ARG A 65 -13.26 2.68 -7.37
CA ARG A 65 -13.47 3.89 -8.18
C ARG A 65 -14.39 4.94 -7.53
N ASP A 66 -15.37 4.51 -6.74
CA ASP A 66 -16.32 5.41 -6.07
C ASP A 66 -15.78 6.05 -4.77
N GLY A 67 -14.58 5.66 -4.33
CA GLY A 67 -13.98 6.14 -3.09
C GLY A 67 -14.69 5.67 -1.81
N ASN A 68 -15.73 4.82 -1.91
CA ASN A 68 -16.46 4.30 -0.76
C ASN A 68 -15.72 3.10 -0.14
N VAL A 69 -14.53 3.36 0.39
CA VAL A 69 -13.60 2.33 0.86
C VAL A 69 -14.06 1.66 2.16
N TYR A 70 -14.46 2.45 3.16
CA TYR A 70 -14.70 1.91 4.50
C TYR A 70 -15.94 1.02 4.60
N GLU A 71 -17.06 1.47 4.01
CA GLU A 71 -18.29 0.67 3.97
C GLU A 71 -18.07 -0.63 3.20
N ALA A 72 -17.40 -0.54 2.04
CA ALA A 72 -17.09 -1.71 1.23
C ALA A 72 -16.12 -2.67 1.94
N LEU A 73 -15.13 -2.14 2.68
CA LEU A 73 -14.19 -2.96 3.45
C LEU A 73 -14.88 -3.66 4.62
N PHE A 74 -15.81 -2.98 5.28
CA PHE A 74 -16.61 -3.56 6.35
C PHE A 74 -17.49 -4.70 5.84
N GLU A 75 -18.22 -4.48 4.74
CA GLU A 75 -19.03 -5.53 4.11
C GLU A 75 -18.16 -6.68 3.57
N TRP A 76 -17.01 -6.38 2.96
CA TRP A 76 -16.07 -7.40 2.53
C TRP A 76 -15.59 -8.28 3.69
N ALA A 77 -15.23 -7.66 4.81
CA ALA A 77 -14.78 -8.39 6.00
C ALA A 77 -15.91 -9.26 6.57
N LYS A 78 -17.13 -8.71 6.72
CA LYS A 78 -18.31 -9.46 7.20
C LYS A 78 -18.63 -10.69 6.35
N ASN A 79 -18.47 -10.59 5.03
CA ASN A 79 -18.74 -11.68 4.10
C ASN A 79 -17.54 -12.64 3.90
N SER A 80 -16.45 -12.47 4.65
CA SER A 80 -15.33 -13.40 4.60
C SER A 80 -15.69 -14.77 5.22
N GLU A 81 -15.07 -15.83 4.71
CA GLU A 81 -15.45 -17.21 5.04
C GLU A 81 -15.43 -17.53 6.54
N LEU A 82 -14.55 -16.89 7.30
CA LEU A 82 -14.42 -17.11 8.74
C LEU A 82 -15.56 -16.50 9.56
N ASN A 83 -16.35 -15.60 8.98
CA ASN A 83 -17.41 -14.87 9.66
C ASN A 83 -18.81 -15.47 9.43
N TYR A 84 -18.92 -16.61 8.73
CA TYR A 84 -20.21 -17.31 8.56
C TYR A 84 -20.74 -17.91 9.87
N THR A 85 -19.87 -18.14 10.85
CA THR A 85 -20.23 -18.66 12.16
C THR A 85 -19.56 -17.84 13.25
N ASP A 86 -20.33 -17.41 14.25
CA ASP A 86 -19.79 -16.65 15.39
C ASP A 86 -18.72 -17.45 16.17
N VAL A 87 -18.87 -18.77 16.21
CA VAL A 87 -17.91 -19.69 16.84
C VAL A 87 -17.34 -20.62 15.79
N LEU A 88 -16.06 -20.42 15.47
CA LEU A 88 -15.34 -21.27 14.54
C LEU A 88 -15.31 -22.74 15.00
N PRO A 89 -15.38 -23.73 14.10
CA PRO A 89 -15.24 -25.15 14.47
C PRO A 89 -13.96 -25.46 15.25
N ALA A 90 -12.86 -24.76 14.92
CA ALA A 90 -11.57 -24.86 15.61
C ALA A 90 -11.65 -24.48 17.10
N PHE A 91 -12.64 -23.69 17.50
CA PHE A 91 -12.85 -23.29 18.89
C PHE A 91 -13.10 -24.49 19.82
N ARG A 92 -13.58 -25.64 19.30
CA ARG A 92 -13.73 -26.87 20.10
C ARG A 92 -12.41 -27.32 20.73
N HIS A 93 -11.33 -27.27 19.97
CA HIS A 93 -10.00 -27.67 20.44
C HIS A 93 -9.44 -26.67 21.46
N ILE A 94 -9.66 -25.37 21.21
CA ILE A 94 -9.24 -24.31 22.13
C ILE A 94 -10.02 -24.42 23.44
N LYS A 95 -11.33 -24.64 23.37
CA LYS A 95 -12.20 -24.80 24.54
C LYS A 95 -11.74 -25.99 25.39
N GLN A 96 -11.51 -27.15 24.78
CA GLN A 96 -10.98 -28.33 25.46
C GLN A 96 -9.65 -28.04 26.16
N MET A 97 -8.70 -27.40 25.46
CA MET A 97 -7.41 -27.03 26.04
C MET A 97 -7.57 -26.08 27.25
N VAL A 98 -8.46 -25.10 27.18
CA VAL A 98 -8.70 -24.14 28.28
C VAL A 98 -9.34 -24.83 29.48
N GLU A 99 -10.30 -25.73 29.26
CA GLU A 99 -10.96 -26.51 30.31
C GLU A 99 -9.99 -27.47 31.01
N GLU A 100 -9.16 -28.18 30.25
CA GLU A 100 -8.12 -29.09 30.77
C GLU A 100 -7.07 -28.35 31.62
N ASN A 101 -6.72 -27.11 31.27
CA ASN A 101 -5.78 -26.32 32.05
C ASN A 101 -6.41 -25.71 33.30
N ARG A 102 -7.70 -25.33 33.26
CA ARG A 102 -8.43 -24.89 34.45
C ARG A 102 -8.60 -26.00 35.48
N ALA A 103 -8.77 -27.24 35.06
CA ALA A 103 -8.92 -28.39 35.95
C ALA A 103 -7.63 -28.82 36.67
N LYS A 104 -6.47 -28.26 36.30
CA LYS A 104 -5.15 -28.58 36.87
C LYS A 104 -4.67 -27.56 37.92
N ILE A 105 -5.45 -26.51 38.18
CA ILE A 105 -5.20 -25.46 39.19
C ILE A 105 -6.15 -25.72 40.37
#